data_AF-A0A535BE35-F1
#
_entry.id   AF-A0A535BE35-F1
#
_cell.length_a   1.000
_cell.length_b   1.000
_cell.length_c   1.000
_cell.angle_alpha   90.00
_cell.angle_beta   90.00
_cell.angle_gamma   90.00
#
_symmetry.space_group_name_H-M   'P 1'
#
loop_
_entity.id
_entity.type
_entity.pdbx_description
1 polymer ?
#
loop_
_entity_poly.entity_id
_entity_poly.type
_entity_poly.pdbx_seq_one_letter_code
_entity_poly.pdbx_strand_id
1 'polypeptide(L)'
;MNTGWIVDDCGPDSKKVTVEHSSACMSAIADDGLDWFTDPDFGYQLPVRVPGIAPEDEDLLRPRERFEALGRLDDYRCWVERLKSERRASLESFPAL
;
A
#
# COMPACT_ATOMS: atom_id res chain seq x y z
N MET A 1 6.83 -1.50 -5.10
CA MET A 1 5.76 -0.52 -5.41
C MET A 1 4.53 -1.31 -5.84
N ASN A 2 3.36 -1.03 -5.26
CA ASN A 2 2.10 -1.65 -5.70
C ASN A 2 1.64 -1.00 -7.01
N THR A 3 1.38 -1.79 -8.05
CA THR A 3 0.82 -1.35 -9.35
C THR A 3 -0.50 -2.04 -9.69
N GLY A 4 -1.06 -2.75 -8.70
CA GLY A 4 -2.32 -3.47 -8.77
C GLY A 4 -3.51 -2.59 -8.38
N TRP A 5 -4.25 -3.05 -7.38
CA TRP A 5 -5.42 -2.40 -6.81
C TRP A 5 -5.26 -2.26 -5.30
N ILE A 6 -6.15 -1.48 -4.72
CA ILE A 6 -6.36 -1.40 -3.27
C ILE A 6 -7.81 -1.77 -2.98
N VAL A 7 -8.01 -2.47 -1.86
CA VAL A 7 -9.26 -3.13 -1.43
C VAL A 7 -9.45 -4.51 -2.04
N ASP A 8 -10.00 -4.62 -3.25
CA ASP A 8 -10.20 -5.90 -3.94
C ASP A 8 -9.59 -5.86 -5.35
N ASP A 9 -9.56 -7.02 -6.01
CA ASP A 9 -9.12 -7.15 -7.39
C ASP A 9 -10.22 -6.66 -8.35
N CYS A 10 -10.29 -5.33 -8.55
CA CYS A 10 -11.25 -4.65 -9.43
C CYS A 10 -12.73 -4.70 -8.96
N GLY A 11 -12.98 -4.35 -7.70
CA GLY A 11 -14.32 -4.18 -7.13
C GLY A 11 -14.85 -2.73 -7.17
N PRO A 12 -16.14 -2.51 -6.87
CA PRO A 12 -16.75 -1.17 -6.83
C PRO A 12 -16.12 -0.26 -5.77
N ASP A 13 -15.69 -0.83 -4.65
CA ASP A 13 -14.98 -0.12 -3.59
C ASP A 13 -13.46 -0.14 -3.78
N SER A 14 -12.98 -0.74 -4.87
CA SER A 14 -11.55 -0.85 -5.15
C SER A 14 -11.04 0.35 -5.90
N LYS A 15 -9.75 0.64 -5.71
CA LYS A 15 -9.09 1.74 -6.39
C LYS A 15 -7.88 1.26 -7.16
N LYS A 16 -7.80 1.64 -8.43
CA LYS A 16 -6.70 1.26 -9.30
C LYS A 16 -5.49 2.15 -8.99
N VAL A 17 -4.33 1.54 -8.79
CA VAL A 17 -3.07 2.30 -8.86
C VAL A 17 -2.72 2.47 -10.33
N THR A 18 -2.79 3.69 -10.84
CA THR A 18 -2.53 4.00 -12.25
C THR A 18 -1.03 4.24 -12.49
N VAL A 19 -0.68 4.43 -13.77
CA VAL A 19 0.68 4.77 -14.18
C VAL A 19 1.08 6.15 -13.68
N GLU A 20 0.14 7.08 -13.64
CA GLU A 20 0.32 8.45 -13.15
C GLU A 20 0.67 8.44 -11.65
N HIS A 21 -0.05 7.66 -10.83
CA HIS A 21 0.25 7.50 -9.41
C HIS A 21 1.66 6.93 -9.20
N SER A 22 2.00 5.87 -9.93
CA SER A 22 3.30 5.21 -9.82
C SER A 22 4.44 6.15 -10.25
N SER A 23 4.22 6.93 -11.31
CA SER A 23 5.17 7.92 -11.80
C SER A 23 5.37 9.07 -10.82
N ALA A 24 4.29 9.58 -10.22
CA ALA A 24 4.36 10.61 -9.18
C ALA A 24 5.17 10.13 -7.97
N CYS A 25 4.96 8.89 -7.51
CA CYS A 25 5.77 8.29 -6.45
C CYS A 25 7.26 8.20 -6.83
N MET A 26 7.58 7.74 -8.04
CA MET A 26 8.97 7.63 -8.49
C MET A 26 9.66 9.00 -8.55
N SER A 27 8.99 10.01 -9.14
CA SER A 27 9.53 11.37 -9.20
C SER A 27 9.73 11.95 -7.80
N ALA A 28 8.75 11.80 -6.91
CA ALA A 28 8.85 12.33 -5.56
C ALA A 28 9.96 11.65 -4.72
N ILE A 29 10.23 10.36 -4.95
CA ILE A 29 11.38 9.68 -4.35
C ILE A 29 12.70 10.24 -4.91
N ALA A 30 12.76 10.50 -6.22
CA ALA A 30 13.96 11.03 -6.86
C ALA A 30 14.29 12.47 -6.45
N ASP A 31 13.26 13.28 -6.17
CA ASP A 31 13.39 14.69 -5.81
C ASP A 31 13.83 14.91 -4.34
N ASP A 32 13.89 13.84 -3.53
CA ASP A 32 14.35 13.83 -2.13
C ASP A 32 13.74 14.94 -1.24
N GLY A 33 12.55 14.66 -0.68
CA GLY A 33 11.85 15.63 0.18
C GLY A 33 10.53 15.11 0.77
N LEU A 34 10.38 13.79 0.83
CA LEU A 34 9.16 13.16 1.35
C LEU A 34 9.23 13.05 2.87
N ASP A 35 8.12 13.38 3.52
CA ASP A 35 7.89 12.97 4.90
C ASP A 35 7.43 11.51 4.92
N TRP A 36 7.97 10.74 5.87
CA TRP A 36 7.73 9.31 5.98
C TRP A 36 7.08 8.96 7.31
N PHE A 37 6.23 7.94 7.30
CA PHE A 37 5.78 7.26 8.51
C PHE A 37 6.01 5.76 8.38
N THR A 38 6.12 5.06 9.52
CA THR A 38 6.30 3.61 9.53
C THR A 38 4.94 2.92 9.51
N ASP A 39 4.76 2.04 8.52
CA ASP A 39 3.66 1.10 8.46
C ASP A 39 3.68 0.17 9.69
N PRO A 40 2.66 0.18 10.56
CA PRO A 40 2.64 -0.65 11.76
C PRO A 40 2.51 -2.14 11.45
N ASP A 41 2.03 -2.49 10.25
CA ASP A 41 1.74 -3.87 9.87
C ASP A 41 2.97 -4.53 9.22
N PHE A 42 3.65 -3.84 8.29
CA PHE A 42 4.83 -4.40 7.58
C PHE A 42 6.17 -3.73 7.90
N GLY A 43 6.18 -2.61 8.62
CA GLY A 43 7.40 -1.88 9.00
C GLY A 43 8.03 -1.05 7.88
N TYR A 44 7.38 -0.92 6.72
CA TYR A 44 7.87 -0.10 5.62
C TYR A 44 7.72 1.39 5.91
N GLN A 45 8.58 2.21 5.32
CA GLN A 45 8.37 3.66 5.28
C GLN A 45 7.38 3.98 4.15
N LEU A 46 6.27 4.60 4.50
CA LEU A 46 5.26 5.08 3.58
C LEU A 46 5.29 6.60 3.54
N PRO A 47 5.15 7.23 2.36
CA PRO A 47 5.13 8.68 2.27
C PRO A 47 3.84 9.22 2.90
N VAL A 48 3.95 10.27 3.70
CA VAL A 48 2.79 10.97 4.27
C VAL A 48 1.96 11.61 3.15
N ARG A 49 2.63 12.17 2.14
CA ARG A 49 2.02 12.78 0.96
C ARG A 49 2.97 12.67 -0.22
N VAL A 50 2.44 12.56 -1.44
CA VAL A 50 3.23 12.51 -2.67
C VAL A 50 2.78 13.64 -3.60
N PRO A 51 3.66 14.60 -3.96
CA PRO A 51 3.36 15.59 -4.98
C PRO A 51 2.93 14.92 -6.30
N GLY A 52 1.85 15.42 -6.91
CA GLY A 52 1.31 14.86 -8.15
C GLY A 52 0.25 13.77 -7.96
N ILE A 53 -0.01 13.33 -6.72
CA ILE A 53 -1.22 12.58 -6.37
C ILE A 53 -2.30 13.56 -5.91
N ALA A 54 -3.51 13.42 -6.45
CA ALA A 54 -4.62 14.29 -6.12
C ALA A 54 -5.12 14.03 -4.67
N PRO A 55 -5.68 15.01 -3.96
CA PRO A 55 -6.18 14.84 -2.59
C PRO A 55 -7.17 13.67 -2.43
N GLU A 56 -8.05 13.48 -3.40
CA GLU A 56 -9.00 12.37 -3.46
C GLU A 56 -8.33 11.00 -3.62
N ASP A 57 -7.05 10.97 -4.03
CA ASP A 57 -6.22 9.79 -4.27
C ASP A 57 -5.15 9.54 -3.20
N GLU A 58 -5.06 10.39 -2.18
CA GLU A 58 -4.10 10.21 -1.08
C GLU A 58 -4.37 8.92 -0.27
N ASP A 59 -5.62 8.43 -0.25
CA ASP A 59 -6.00 7.18 0.39
C ASP A 59 -5.37 5.93 -0.28
N LEU A 60 -4.80 6.08 -1.48
CA LEU A 60 -3.98 5.04 -2.11
C LEU A 60 -2.66 4.78 -1.35
N LEU A 61 -2.15 5.80 -0.67
CA LEU A 61 -0.92 5.69 0.12
C LEU A 61 -1.18 5.04 1.48
N ARG A 62 -2.44 4.97 1.90
CA ARG A 62 -2.86 4.51 3.23
C ARG A 62 -4.00 3.49 3.13
N PRO A 63 -3.74 2.27 2.63
CA PRO A 63 -4.75 1.25 2.43
C PRO A 63 -5.61 1.00 3.67
N ARG A 64 -5.01 0.99 4.86
CA ARG A 64 -5.72 0.78 6.13
C ARG A 64 -6.84 1.79 6.35
N GLU A 65 -6.56 3.08 6.14
CA GLU A 65 -7.54 4.17 6.30
C GLU A 65 -8.68 4.00 5.29
N ARG A 66 -8.37 3.58 4.05
CA ARG A 66 -9.39 3.27 3.04
C ARG A 66 -10.30 2.12 3.46
N PHE A 67 -9.75 1.02 3.96
CA PHE A 67 -10.56 -0.10 4.47
C PHE A 67 -11.40 0.32 5.69
N GLU A 68 -10.86 1.16 6.57
CA GLU A 68 -11.60 1.69 7.73
C GLU A 68 -12.77 2.57 7.30
N ALA A 69 -12.58 3.46 6.32
CA ALA A 69 -13.64 4.30 5.77
C ALA A 69 -14.78 3.48 5.13
N LEU A 70 -14.49 2.28 4.63
CA LEU A 70 -15.47 1.32 4.10
C LEU A 70 -16.11 0.44 5.18
N GLY A 71 -15.66 0.53 6.44
CA GLY A 71 -16.10 -0.36 7.52
C GLY A 71 -15.60 -1.80 7.37
N ARG A 72 -14.54 -2.03 6.57
CA ARG A 72 -14.00 -3.35 6.22
C ARG A 72 -12.65 -3.62 6.90
N LEU A 73 -12.44 -3.13 8.12
CA LEU A 73 -11.16 -3.28 8.83
C LEU A 73 -10.84 -4.75 9.16
N ASP A 74 -11.86 -5.60 9.36
CA ASP A 74 -11.66 -7.03 9.57
C ASP A 74 -11.13 -7.73 8.33
N ASP A 75 -11.62 -7.35 7.14
CA ASP A 75 -11.08 -7.84 5.86
C ASP A 75 -9.60 -7.45 5.73
N TYR A 76 -9.27 -6.19 6.01
CA TYR A 76 -7.89 -5.71 5.99
C TYR A 76 -6.99 -6.55 6.91
N ARG A 77 -7.43 -6.83 8.14
CA ARG A 77 -6.67 -7.67 9.10
C ARG A 77 -6.47 -9.07 8.57
N CYS A 78 -7.51 -9.70 8.00
CA CYS A 78 -7.39 -11.01 7.35
C CYS A 78 -6.38 -11.00 6.20
N TRP A 79 -6.37 -9.94 5.39
CA TRP A 79 -5.39 -9.75 4.31
C TRP A 79 -3.96 -9.63 4.83
N VAL A 80 -3.73 -8.79 5.84
CA VAL A 80 -2.40 -8.61 6.46
C VAL A 80 -1.87 -9.92 7.02
N GLU A 81 -2.68 -10.66 7.78
CA GLU A 81 -2.28 -11.94 8.37
C GLU A 81 -1.97 -12.98 7.29
N ARG A 82 -2.81 -13.07 6.26
CA ARG A 82 -2.57 -13.97 5.13
C ARG A 82 -1.27 -13.65 4.40
N LEU A 83 -1.03 -12.39 4.05
CA LEU A 83 0.18 -11.97 3.34
C LEU A 83 1.45 -12.20 4.18
N LYS A 84 1.40 -11.96 5.50
CA LYS A 84 2.52 -12.27 6.41
C LYS A 84 2.80 -13.77 6.47
N SER A 85 1.75 -14.59 6.54
CA SER A 85 1.86 -16.05 6.55
C SER A 85 2.47 -16.58 5.25
N GLU A 86 1.94 -16.16 4.10
CA GLU A 86 2.43 -16.55 2.78
C GLU A 86 3.87 -16.11 2.55
N ARG A 87 4.24 -14.90 2.96
CA ARG A 87 5.63 -14.43 2.89
C ARG A 87 6.56 -15.30 3.72
N ARG A 88 6.19 -15.64 4.95
CA ARG A 88 7.02 -16.50 5.83
C ARG A 88 7.20 -17.88 5.21
N ALA A 89 6.11 -18.51 4.77
CA ALA A 89 6.16 -19.82 4.12
C ALA A 89 7.03 -19.81 2.85
N SER A 90 6.94 -18.72 2.07
CA SER A 90 7.80 -18.55 0.89
C SER A 90 9.27 -18.40 1.28
N LEU A 91 9.62 -17.58 2.28
CA LEU A 91 11.01 -17.38 2.70
C LEU A 91 11.61 -18.63 3.36
N GLU A 92 10.83 -19.42 4.09
CA GLU A 92 11.27 -20.71 4.64
C GLU A 92 11.72 -21.71 3.55
N SER A 93 11.22 -21.57 2.31
CA SER A 93 11.69 -22.36 1.18
C SER A 93 13.09 -21.96 0.66
N PHE A 94 13.63 -20.83 1.13
CA PHE A 94 14.96 -20.32 0.78
C PHE A 94 15.86 -20.19 2.04
N PRO A 95 16.29 -21.30 2.65
CA PRO A 95 17.00 -21.30 3.96
C PRO A 95 18.39 -20.64 3.96
N ALA A 96 18.86 -20.13 2.82
CA ALA A 96 20.13 -19.42 2.68
C ALA A 96 19.97 -17.87 2.65
N LEU A 97 18.74 -17.37 2.77
CA LEU A 97 18.35 -15.96 2.93
C LEU A 97 17.96 -15.70 4.38
#